data_AF-A0AAV9L1F4-F1
#
_entry.id   AF-A0AAV9L1F4-F1
#
_cell.length_a   1.000
_cell.length_b   1.000
_cell.length_c   1.000
_cell.angle_alpha   90.00
_cell.angle_beta   90.00
_cell.angle_gamma   90.00
#
_symmetry.space_group_name_H-M   'P 1'
#
loop_
_entity.id
_entity.type
_entity.pdbx_description
1 polymer ?
#
loop_
_entity_poly.entity_id
_entity_poly.type
_entity_poly.pdbx_seq_one_letter_code
_entity_poly.pdbx_strand_id
1 'polypeptide(L)'
;MALKLTERGIHEAENPIEVSFREAFELLKPQLNPPFTLKVLTKEEYSNLNKALIFVILSQPNLAEVHIKHLHAIIIDGYDFFTCMLVKIVDELYAKLLDSVKIQLIWVTKEMLNVLAIGFDKLLVALLRQIVGGDFSEGNLWLCLEMVALFLANWDCLLEEEPLILNKGLYVFLRLLADHYRVPSNPMIDGLKRMEIVFCVRLLREQFLLCLKIGRDLIRLLQDVVHIPEFKAIWKDLLLNPRKLGVDGFKDISQIYHTKTPSSYFLLRVTPEMETKLRFLLTHVKLGSQKRYQVWFAKKFLGVPGSEVILTDIVRFICCSVHPSSEIMQPDILPRWAVIGWLLTSCRKSYVEANLKLALFYDWLFYDETTDNVMNIEPALLLMVNSIPNYIEVTRTLLEFLLIVVDNYDIERKEIVSKGVSTALSTLVKRGIVSSLDVLTRCDLIAPVHREMFGKLVLVMQGIHSKKIGSASIIHDMSPPPSHLLSSSLGSQHPNRVNCN
;
A
#
# COMPACT_ATOMS: atom_id res chain seq x y z
N MET A 1 17.67 21.64 31.42
CA MET A 1 16.48 20.88 30.99
C MET A 1 16.98 19.51 30.53
N ALA A 2 16.34 18.40 30.93
CA ALA A 2 16.77 17.07 30.49
C ALA A 2 16.60 16.93 28.96
N LEU A 3 17.57 16.29 28.29
CA LEU A 3 17.47 15.99 26.87
C LEU A 3 16.30 15.01 26.64
N LYS A 4 15.55 15.23 25.58
CA LYS A 4 14.38 14.43 25.20
C LYS A 4 14.26 14.40 23.67
N LEU A 5 13.68 13.32 23.15
CA LEU A 5 13.44 13.16 21.72
C LEU A 5 12.00 13.54 21.35
N THR A 6 11.03 13.26 22.22
CA THR A 6 9.63 13.55 21.95
C THR A 6 9.05 14.68 22.79
N GLU A 7 7.98 15.27 22.28
CA GLU A 7 6.99 15.96 23.10
C GLU A 7 6.25 14.95 23.98
N ARG A 8 5.91 15.36 25.20
CA ARG A 8 5.22 14.52 26.19
C ARG A 8 4.12 15.32 26.86
N GLY A 9 2.90 14.81 26.82
CA GLY A 9 1.79 15.37 27.57
C GLY A 9 1.98 15.20 29.09
N ILE A 10 1.29 16.02 29.89
CA ILE A 10 1.40 15.99 31.37
C ILE A 10 1.03 14.62 31.96
N HIS A 11 0.06 13.93 31.36
CA HIS A 11 -0.45 12.62 31.81
C HIS A 11 0.05 11.44 30.97
N GLU A 12 1.03 11.69 30.09
CA GLU A 12 1.52 10.67 29.18
C GLU A 12 2.71 9.93 29.80
N ALA A 13 2.62 8.60 29.83
CA ALA A 13 3.71 7.74 30.27
C ALA A 13 4.92 7.89 29.34
N GLU A 14 6.11 7.66 29.87
CA GLU A 14 7.32 7.68 29.05
C GLU A 14 7.31 6.53 28.04
N ASN A 15 7.72 6.81 26.81
CA ASN A 15 7.82 5.77 25.80
C ASN A 15 9.02 4.86 26.10
N PRO A 16 8.85 3.53 26.21
CA PRO A 16 9.94 2.59 26.53
C PRO A 16 11.15 2.68 25.60
N ILE A 17 10.93 3.03 24.32
CA ILE A 17 12.00 3.18 23.34
C ILE A 17 12.88 4.38 23.68
N GLU A 18 12.29 5.55 23.89
CA GLU A 18 13.04 6.75 24.29
C GLU A 18 13.74 6.56 25.63
N VAL A 19 13.07 5.92 26.60
CA VAL A 19 13.66 5.58 27.90
C VAL A 19 14.92 4.73 27.70
N SER A 20 14.85 3.67 26.89
CA SER A 20 16.01 2.80 26.63
C SER A 20 17.18 3.56 25.99
N PHE A 21 16.91 4.50 25.09
CA PHE A 21 17.96 5.33 24.48
C PHE A 21 18.60 6.29 25.49
N ARG A 22 17.77 6.94 26.30
CA ARG A 22 18.22 7.91 27.31
C ARG A 22 19.01 7.24 28.44
N GLU A 23 18.58 6.07 28.90
CA GLU A 23 19.31 5.28 29.90
C GLU A 23 20.68 4.85 29.38
N ALA A 24 20.76 4.37 28.14
CA ALA A 24 22.03 4.03 27.51
C ALA A 24 22.97 5.24 27.40
N PHE A 25 22.42 6.41 27.04
CA PHE A 25 23.17 7.67 26.99
C PHE A 25 23.72 8.08 28.37
N GLU A 26 22.89 8.09 29.42
CA GLU A 26 23.36 8.48 30.76
C GLU A 26 24.39 7.47 31.31
N LEU A 27 24.22 6.17 31.05
CA LEU A 27 25.17 5.14 31.45
C LEU A 27 26.54 5.29 30.76
N LEU A 28 26.54 5.63 29.46
CA LEU A 28 27.74 5.67 28.63
C LEU A 28 28.31 7.07 28.42
N LYS A 29 27.74 8.10 29.06
CA LYS A 29 28.19 9.49 28.99
C LYS A 29 29.71 9.70 29.16
N PRO A 30 30.42 8.98 30.06
CA PRO A 30 31.87 9.09 30.16
C PRO A 30 32.61 8.63 28.89
N GLN A 31 32.07 7.62 28.19
CA GLN A 31 32.65 7.04 26.98
C GLN A 31 32.29 7.82 25.70
N LEU A 32 31.35 8.77 25.79
CA LEU A 32 30.94 9.65 24.71
C LEU A 32 31.83 10.90 24.57
N ASN A 33 32.88 11.04 25.39
CA ASN A 33 33.87 12.09 25.23
C ASN A 33 35.16 11.54 24.61
N PRO A 34 35.80 12.27 23.68
CA PRO A 34 37.13 11.91 23.19
C PRO A 34 38.16 11.83 24.34
N PRO A 35 39.15 10.92 24.27
CA PRO A 35 39.38 9.95 23.20
C PRO A 35 38.42 8.75 23.26
N PHE A 36 37.87 8.35 22.11
CA PHE A 36 36.96 7.21 22.04
C PHE A 36 37.71 5.89 22.18
N THR A 37 37.15 4.98 22.96
CA THR A 37 37.75 3.66 23.21
C THR A 37 37.40 2.72 22.07
N LEU A 38 38.40 2.30 21.29
CA LEU A 38 38.24 1.35 20.17
C LEU A 38 38.43 -0.12 20.62
N LYS A 39 38.02 -0.46 21.84
CA LYS A 39 38.09 -1.84 22.32
C LYS A 39 37.08 -2.71 21.55
N VAL A 40 37.37 -4.00 21.43
CA VAL A 40 36.37 -4.95 20.92
C VAL A 40 35.18 -4.96 21.87
N LEU A 41 34.01 -4.63 21.34
CA LEU A 41 32.77 -4.54 22.09
C LEU A 41 32.07 -5.91 22.11
N THR A 42 31.55 -6.30 23.26
CA THR A 42 30.55 -7.36 23.32
C THR A 42 29.26 -6.93 22.61
N LYS A 43 28.39 -7.88 22.26
CA LYS A 43 27.11 -7.58 21.60
C LYS A 43 26.23 -6.61 22.41
N GLU A 44 26.23 -6.75 23.73
CA GLU A 44 25.47 -5.87 24.64
C GLU A 44 26.07 -4.47 24.70
N GLU A 45 27.40 -4.37 24.86
CA GLU A 45 28.09 -3.07 24.84
C GLU A 45 27.89 -2.34 23.50
N TYR A 46 27.97 -3.07 22.38
CA TYR A 46 27.72 -2.51 21.05
C TYR A 46 26.30 -1.96 20.91
N SER A 47 25.29 -2.73 21.34
CA SER A 47 23.88 -2.31 21.32
C SER A 47 23.65 -1.06 22.16
N ASN A 48 24.16 -1.04 23.41
CA ASN A 48 24.01 0.11 24.30
C ASN A 48 24.76 1.34 23.78
N LEU A 49 25.96 1.17 23.23
CA LEU A 49 26.70 2.29 22.64
C LEU A 49 25.98 2.87 21.42
N ASN A 50 25.44 2.03 20.54
CA ASN A 50 24.63 2.49 19.42
C ASN A 50 23.39 3.27 19.88
N LYS A 51 22.68 2.78 20.91
CA LYS A 51 21.54 3.50 21.50
C LYS A 51 21.95 4.87 22.04
N ALA A 52 23.07 4.94 22.76
CA ALA A 52 23.60 6.19 23.29
C ALA A 52 24.01 7.17 22.17
N LEU A 53 24.65 6.66 21.11
CA LEU A 53 25.02 7.44 19.93
C LEU A 53 23.79 7.99 19.20
N ILE A 54 22.75 7.17 18.97
CA ILE A 54 21.49 7.63 18.38
C ILE A 54 20.90 8.77 19.21
N PHE A 55 20.79 8.58 20.53
CA PHE A 55 20.21 9.59 21.40
C PHE A 55 20.96 10.93 21.32
N VAL A 56 22.29 10.91 21.39
CA VAL A 56 23.09 12.14 21.36
C VAL A 56 23.09 12.80 19.98
N ILE A 57 23.16 12.03 18.89
CA ILE A 57 23.09 12.54 17.50
C ILE A 57 21.75 13.24 17.24
N LEU A 58 20.66 12.67 17.74
CA LEU A 58 19.32 13.20 17.54
C LEU A 58 18.99 14.38 18.46
N SER A 59 19.51 14.39 19.68
CA SER A 59 19.19 15.43 20.68
C SER A 59 20.19 16.60 20.73
N GLN A 60 21.43 16.42 20.25
CA GLN A 60 22.50 17.42 20.31
C GLN A 60 23.17 17.61 18.93
N PRO A 61 22.57 18.41 18.02
CA PRO A 61 23.07 18.60 16.66
C PRO A 61 24.53 19.03 16.57
N ASN A 62 24.99 19.85 17.52
CA ASN A 62 26.37 20.35 17.60
C ASN A 62 27.42 19.26 17.86
N LEU A 63 27.03 18.07 18.32
CA LEU A 63 27.92 16.93 18.55
C LEU A 63 27.74 15.81 17.52
N ALA A 64 26.78 15.96 16.60
CA ALA A 64 26.36 14.89 15.70
C ALA A 64 27.51 14.36 14.82
N GLU A 65 28.29 15.26 14.20
CA GLU A 65 29.43 14.87 13.34
C GLU A 65 30.49 14.05 14.09
N VAL A 66 30.79 14.45 15.34
CA VAL A 66 31.77 13.76 16.19
C VAL A 66 31.27 12.35 16.52
N HIS A 67 29.98 12.21 16.82
CA HIS A 67 29.38 10.92 17.17
C HIS A 67 29.13 10.02 15.96
N ILE A 68 28.91 10.56 14.77
CA ILE A 68 28.90 9.78 13.52
C ILE A 68 30.29 9.22 13.22
N LYS A 69 31.36 10.00 13.40
CA LYS A 69 32.73 9.48 13.31
C LYS A 69 33.00 8.39 14.34
N HIS A 70 32.47 8.52 15.56
CA HIS A 70 32.55 7.46 16.57
C HIS A 70 31.82 6.21 16.10
N LEU A 71 30.60 6.32 15.57
CA LEU A 71 29.84 5.20 15.00
C LEU A 71 30.65 4.48 13.91
N HIS A 72 31.21 5.21 12.96
CA HIS A 72 32.03 4.62 11.89
C HIS A 72 33.25 3.86 12.43
N ALA A 73 33.84 4.30 13.53
CA ALA A 73 35.02 3.66 14.10
C ALA A 73 34.71 2.35 14.86
N ILE A 74 33.48 2.16 15.32
CA ILE A 74 33.07 0.99 16.11
C ILE A 74 32.25 -0.04 15.31
N ILE A 75 31.96 0.26 14.04
CA ILE A 75 30.98 -0.50 13.26
C ILE A 75 31.45 -1.94 12.98
N ILE A 76 30.56 -2.90 13.23
CA ILE A 76 30.83 -4.34 13.00
C ILE A 76 29.73 -5.09 12.23
N ASP A 77 28.55 -4.47 12.07
CA ASP A 77 27.36 -5.10 11.48
C ASP A 77 26.84 -4.34 10.25
N GLY A 78 27.69 -3.53 9.61
CA GLY A 78 27.28 -2.73 8.45
C GLY A 78 26.17 -1.73 8.78
N TYR A 79 26.13 -1.22 10.01
CA TYR A 79 25.13 -0.27 10.53
C TYR A 79 23.72 -0.85 10.70
N ASP A 80 23.54 -2.18 10.61
CA ASP A 80 22.22 -2.82 10.67
C ASP A 80 21.47 -2.49 11.96
N PHE A 81 22.09 -2.65 13.14
CA PHE A 81 21.44 -2.34 14.40
C PHE A 81 21.07 -0.85 14.51
N PHE A 82 21.98 0.04 14.12
CA PHE A 82 21.78 1.49 14.17
C PHE A 82 20.59 1.90 13.30
N THR A 83 20.57 1.42 12.05
CA THR A 83 19.51 1.71 11.08
C THR A 83 18.18 1.10 11.49
N CYS A 84 18.18 -0.14 11.99
CA CYS A 84 16.99 -0.77 12.56
C CYS A 84 16.39 0.04 13.72
N MET A 85 17.22 0.63 14.57
CA MET A 85 16.76 1.50 15.66
C MET A 85 16.19 2.83 15.14
N LEU A 86 16.80 3.43 14.11
CA LEU A 86 16.23 4.61 13.45
C LEU A 86 14.86 4.31 12.83
N VAL A 87 14.70 3.17 12.14
CA VAL A 87 13.39 2.74 11.61
C VAL A 87 12.35 2.66 12.72
N LYS A 88 12.69 2.07 13.88
CA LYS A 88 11.77 2.01 15.02
C LYS A 88 11.39 3.39 15.56
N ILE A 89 12.36 4.33 15.63
CA ILE A 89 12.09 5.72 16.02
C ILE A 89 11.09 6.36 15.04
N VAL A 90 11.29 6.16 13.73
CA VAL A 90 10.38 6.68 12.70
C VAL A 90 8.99 6.06 12.85
N ASP A 91 8.89 4.75 12.89
CA ASP A 91 7.59 4.07 12.89
C ASP A 91 6.78 4.32 14.17
N GLU A 92 7.43 4.43 15.33
CA GLU A 92 6.75 4.49 16.62
C GLU A 92 6.71 5.89 17.25
N LEU A 93 7.68 6.76 16.96
CA LEU A 93 7.85 8.04 17.67
C LEU A 93 7.65 9.28 16.77
N TYR A 94 7.71 9.15 15.44
CA TYR A 94 7.80 10.30 14.52
C TYR A 94 6.77 11.41 14.77
N ALA A 95 5.50 11.03 14.98
CA ALA A 95 4.41 11.98 15.22
C ALA A 95 4.60 12.86 16.48
N LYS A 96 5.48 12.44 17.40
CA LYS A 96 5.78 13.16 18.65
C LYS A 96 7.20 13.69 18.71
N LEU A 97 8.05 13.41 17.72
CA LEU A 97 9.43 13.92 17.73
C LEU A 97 9.42 15.46 17.73
N LEU A 98 10.35 16.05 18.48
CA LEU A 98 10.63 17.48 18.39
C LEU A 98 11.12 17.83 16.99
N ASP A 99 10.86 19.05 16.53
CA ASP A 99 11.25 19.46 15.17
C ASP A 99 12.77 19.44 14.96
N SER A 100 13.56 19.83 15.97
CA SER A 100 15.02 19.69 15.92
C SER A 100 15.47 18.23 15.75
N VAL A 101 14.73 17.29 16.34
CA VAL A 101 15.01 15.86 16.24
C VAL A 101 14.62 15.31 14.86
N LYS A 102 13.50 15.77 14.28
CA LYS A 102 13.12 15.43 12.90
C LYS A 102 14.18 15.89 11.89
N ILE A 103 14.71 17.11 12.07
CA ILE A 103 15.81 17.63 11.22
C ILE A 103 17.05 16.74 11.35
N GLN A 104 17.47 16.41 12.57
CA GLN A 104 18.60 15.50 12.80
C GLN A 104 18.36 14.09 12.26
N LEU A 105 17.13 13.60 12.32
CA LEU A 105 16.73 12.30 11.76
C LEU A 105 16.91 12.27 10.24
N ILE A 106 16.53 13.34 9.52
CA ILE A 106 16.80 13.45 8.08
C ILE A 106 18.30 13.55 7.80
N TRP A 107 19.04 14.30 8.62
CA TRP A 107 20.49 14.41 8.49
C TRP A 107 21.19 13.04 8.66
N VAL A 108 20.89 12.30 9.73
CA VAL A 108 21.49 10.97 9.94
C VAL A 108 21.03 9.94 8.89
N THR A 109 19.83 10.11 8.33
CA THR A 109 19.39 9.28 7.19
C THR A 109 20.28 9.51 5.95
N LYS A 110 20.68 10.76 5.69
CA LYS A 110 21.65 11.08 4.62
C LYS A 110 22.99 10.39 4.88
N GLU A 111 23.48 10.42 6.12
CA GLU A 111 24.72 9.71 6.50
C GLU A 111 24.62 8.20 6.29
N MET A 112 23.51 7.57 6.71
CA MET A 112 23.30 6.12 6.52
C MET A 112 23.20 5.73 5.04
N LEU A 113 22.61 6.58 4.20
CA LEU A 113 22.61 6.40 2.75
C LEU A 113 24.03 6.49 2.18
N ASN A 114 24.81 7.52 2.57
CA ASN A 114 26.17 7.74 2.06
C ASN A 114 27.11 6.54 2.31
N VAL A 115 26.90 5.81 3.41
CA VAL A 115 27.68 4.63 3.75
C VAL A 115 27.03 3.31 3.33
N LEU A 116 25.91 3.37 2.59
CA LEU A 116 25.11 2.21 2.18
C LEU A 116 24.81 1.26 3.35
N ALA A 117 24.40 1.86 4.48
CA ALA A 117 24.07 1.14 5.71
C ALA A 117 23.02 0.04 5.45
N ILE A 118 23.22 -1.15 6.00
CA ILE A 118 22.25 -2.24 5.86
C ILE A 118 20.87 -1.76 6.38
N GLY A 119 19.87 -1.83 5.49
CA GLY A 119 18.51 -1.40 5.78
C GLY A 119 18.22 0.10 5.56
N PHE A 120 19.11 0.86 4.90
CA PHE A 120 18.85 2.27 4.57
C PHE A 120 17.57 2.43 3.74
N ASP A 121 17.27 1.48 2.85
CA ASP A 121 16.05 1.44 2.05
C ASP A 121 14.78 1.37 2.93
N LYS A 122 14.82 0.57 4.00
CA LYS A 122 13.73 0.45 4.98
C LYS A 122 13.53 1.75 5.75
N LEU A 123 14.62 2.46 6.08
CA LEU A 123 14.56 3.78 6.71
C LEU A 123 13.90 4.81 5.79
N LEU A 124 14.26 4.81 4.50
CA LEU A 124 13.61 5.66 3.50
C LEU A 124 12.12 5.33 3.35
N VAL A 125 11.74 4.04 3.33
CA VAL A 125 10.34 3.62 3.33
C VAL A 125 9.61 4.11 4.58
N ALA A 126 10.20 3.93 5.76
CA ALA A 126 9.60 4.37 7.02
C ALA A 126 9.31 5.87 7.00
N LEU A 127 10.24 6.68 6.51
CA LEU A 127 10.06 8.13 6.35
C LEU A 127 8.99 8.48 5.32
N LEU A 128 8.97 7.83 4.15
CA LEU A 128 7.92 8.03 3.14
C LEU A 128 6.52 7.75 3.71
N ARG A 129 6.40 6.75 4.59
CA ARG A 129 5.14 6.39 5.26
C ARG A 129 4.66 7.41 6.28
N GLN A 130 5.52 8.33 6.72
CA GLN A 130 5.12 9.42 7.62
C GLN A 130 4.47 10.59 6.86
N ILE A 131 4.58 10.63 5.53
CA ILE A 131 3.98 11.68 4.72
C ILE A 131 2.49 11.40 4.51
N VAL A 132 1.65 12.24 5.11
CA VAL A 132 0.19 12.09 5.11
C VAL A 132 -0.43 12.78 3.89
N GLY A 133 -1.26 12.07 3.13
CA GLY A 133 -2.05 12.66 2.05
C GLY A 133 -3.14 13.59 2.57
N GLY A 134 -3.33 14.74 1.92
CA GLY A 134 -4.30 15.76 2.34
C GLY A 134 -3.95 16.52 3.62
N ASP A 135 -2.75 16.34 4.17
CA ASP A 135 -2.19 17.16 5.24
C ASP A 135 -1.25 18.21 4.63
N PHE A 136 -1.61 19.48 4.76
CA PHE A 136 -0.85 20.61 4.21
C PHE A 136 -0.16 21.44 5.30
N SER A 137 0.04 20.86 6.49
CA SER A 137 0.86 21.47 7.54
C SER A 137 2.31 21.62 7.09
N GLU A 138 3.00 22.63 7.62
CA GLU A 138 4.39 22.92 7.27
C GLU A 138 5.31 21.71 7.49
N GLY A 139 5.11 20.97 8.59
CA GLY A 139 5.90 19.77 8.89
C GLY A 139 5.72 18.63 7.89
N ASN A 140 4.49 18.41 7.39
CA ASN A 140 4.22 17.37 6.39
C ASN A 140 4.83 17.77 5.04
N LEU A 141 4.63 19.02 4.61
CA LEU A 141 5.20 19.54 3.36
C LEU A 141 6.74 19.61 3.39
N TRP A 142 7.32 19.94 4.55
CA TRP A 142 8.76 19.91 4.76
C TRP A 142 9.32 18.49 4.59
N LEU A 143 8.67 17.48 5.17
CA LEU A 143 9.10 16.09 5.00
C LEU A 143 8.99 15.66 3.52
N CYS A 144 7.92 16.03 2.80
CA CYS A 144 7.82 15.80 1.36
C CYS A 144 9.05 16.37 0.62
N LEU A 145 9.39 17.62 0.92
CA LEU A 145 10.50 18.34 0.29
C LEU A 145 11.85 17.67 0.58
N GLU A 146 12.14 17.36 1.84
CA GLU A 146 13.38 16.68 2.20
C GLU A 146 13.51 15.32 1.53
N MET A 147 12.42 14.55 1.48
CA MET A 147 12.44 13.23 0.86
C MET A 147 12.63 13.31 -0.67
N VAL A 148 11.91 14.19 -1.37
CA VAL A 148 12.11 14.32 -2.84
C VAL A 148 13.50 14.87 -3.16
N ALA A 149 14.01 15.81 -2.36
CA ALA A 149 15.35 16.35 -2.50
C ALA A 149 16.43 15.27 -2.30
N LEU A 150 16.27 14.43 -1.26
CA LEU A 150 17.16 13.32 -0.96
C LEU A 150 17.23 12.33 -2.13
N PHE A 151 16.08 11.98 -2.71
CA PHE A 151 15.98 11.03 -3.82
C PHE A 151 16.60 11.60 -5.11
N LEU A 152 16.39 12.89 -5.38
CA LEU A 152 16.99 13.56 -6.54
C LEU A 152 18.50 13.69 -6.39
N ALA A 153 18.99 14.04 -5.20
CA ALA A 153 20.42 14.23 -4.94
C ALA A 153 21.22 12.92 -5.01
N ASN A 154 20.59 11.79 -4.68
CA ASN A 154 21.24 10.47 -4.64
C ASN A 154 20.74 9.53 -5.74
N TRP A 155 20.22 10.08 -6.84
CA TRP A 155 19.53 9.30 -7.87
C TRP A 155 20.33 8.10 -8.39
N ASP A 156 21.58 8.34 -8.81
CA ASP A 156 22.38 7.30 -9.47
C ASP A 156 22.72 6.17 -8.49
N CYS A 157 23.10 6.53 -7.26
CA CYS A 157 23.33 5.59 -6.16
C CYS A 157 22.08 4.75 -5.85
N LEU A 158 20.92 5.39 -5.70
CA LEU A 158 19.66 4.69 -5.42
C LEU A 158 19.22 3.80 -6.59
N LEU A 159 19.52 4.18 -7.84
CA LEU A 159 19.19 3.40 -9.01
C LEU A 159 20.06 2.14 -9.13
N GLU A 160 21.33 2.24 -8.75
CA GLU A 160 22.30 1.14 -8.79
C GLU A 160 22.08 0.16 -7.63
N GLU A 161 22.01 0.67 -6.39
CA GLU A 161 22.01 -0.16 -5.19
C GLU A 161 20.60 -0.68 -4.84
N GLU A 162 19.60 0.20 -4.84
CA GLU A 162 18.25 -0.13 -4.35
C GLU A 162 17.11 0.47 -5.21
N PRO A 163 17.02 0.13 -6.52
CA PRO A 163 16.12 0.80 -7.46
C PRO A 163 14.63 0.74 -7.06
N LEU A 164 14.22 -0.27 -6.29
CA LEU A 164 12.85 -0.38 -5.80
C LEU A 164 12.45 0.78 -4.87
N ILE A 165 13.40 1.45 -4.21
CA ILE A 165 13.07 2.61 -3.39
C ILE A 165 12.60 3.79 -4.23
N LEU A 166 13.25 4.05 -5.38
CA LEU A 166 12.83 5.09 -6.34
C LEU A 166 11.40 4.82 -6.83
N ASN A 167 11.10 3.54 -7.07
CA ASN A 167 9.77 3.11 -7.48
C ASN A 167 8.70 3.32 -6.39
N LYS A 168 9.01 3.05 -5.12
CA LYS A 168 8.15 3.39 -3.97
C LYS A 168 7.99 4.91 -3.83
N GLY A 169 9.06 5.67 -4.05
CA GLY A 169 9.02 7.13 -4.13
C GLY A 169 8.06 7.62 -5.21
N LEU A 170 8.10 7.04 -6.42
CA LEU A 170 7.18 7.41 -7.51
C LEU A 170 5.72 7.19 -7.11
N TYR A 171 5.40 6.05 -6.50
CA TYR A 171 4.05 5.77 -6.01
C TYR A 171 3.57 6.82 -5.01
N VAL A 172 4.45 7.25 -4.11
CA VAL A 172 4.17 8.27 -3.09
C VAL A 172 4.00 9.65 -3.70
N PHE A 173 4.96 10.11 -4.51
CA PHE A 173 4.96 11.47 -5.04
C PHE A 173 3.91 11.70 -6.12
N LEU A 174 3.57 10.72 -6.96
CA LEU A 174 2.41 10.85 -7.87
C LEU A 174 1.11 11.08 -7.08
N ARG A 175 0.93 10.35 -5.98
CA ARG A 175 -0.26 10.47 -5.14
C ARG A 175 -0.31 11.82 -4.42
N LEU A 176 0.81 12.27 -3.86
CA LEU A 176 0.91 13.55 -3.14
C LEU A 176 0.77 14.75 -4.06
N LEU A 177 1.35 14.68 -5.25
CA LEU A 177 1.28 15.77 -6.24
C LEU A 177 -0.18 16.11 -6.59
N ALA A 178 -1.04 15.10 -6.73
CA ALA A 178 -2.47 15.29 -6.94
C ALA A 178 -3.15 16.07 -5.79
N ASP A 179 -2.67 15.95 -4.56
CA ASP A 179 -3.16 16.73 -3.41
C ASP A 179 -2.57 18.15 -3.41
N HIS A 180 -1.28 18.30 -3.69
CA HIS A 180 -0.60 19.61 -3.69
C HIS A 180 -1.20 20.56 -4.74
N TYR A 181 -1.68 20.05 -5.88
CA TYR A 181 -2.38 20.84 -6.88
C TYR A 181 -3.77 21.33 -6.46
N ARG A 182 -4.33 20.81 -5.36
CA ARG A 182 -5.60 21.28 -4.77
C ARG A 182 -5.41 22.47 -3.83
N VAL A 183 -4.17 22.80 -3.47
CA VAL A 183 -3.82 23.89 -2.56
C VAL A 183 -3.50 25.15 -3.36
N PRO A 184 -3.90 26.35 -2.89
CA PRO A 184 -3.49 27.61 -3.50
C PRO A 184 -1.97 27.69 -3.68
N SER A 185 -1.57 28.24 -4.83
CA SER A 185 -0.15 28.43 -5.17
C SER A 185 0.52 29.36 -4.15
N ASN A 186 1.72 28.95 -3.74
CA ASN A 186 2.67 29.75 -2.96
C ASN A 186 4.09 29.26 -3.28
N PRO A 187 5.13 30.08 -3.04
CA PRO A 187 6.49 29.74 -3.46
C PRO A 187 7.02 28.39 -2.92
N MET A 188 6.68 28.04 -1.68
CA MET A 188 7.09 26.77 -1.07
C MET A 188 6.45 25.57 -1.78
N ILE A 189 5.12 25.61 -1.94
CA ILE A 189 4.37 24.52 -2.56
C ILE A 189 4.70 24.38 -4.04
N ASP A 190 4.95 25.49 -4.73
CA ASP A 190 5.30 25.48 -6.15
C ASP A 190 6.71 24.96 -6.39
N GLY A 191 7.64 25.27 -5.47
CA GLY A 191 8.96 24.66 -5.42
C GLY A 191 8.88 23.14 -5.22
N LEU A 192 8.08 22.70 -4.24
CA LEU A 192 7.85 21.28 -3.97
C LEU A 192 7.25 20.55 -5.18
N LYS A 193 6.15 21.07 -5.74
CA LYS A 193 5.51 20.51 -6.96
C LYS A 193 6.51 20.31 -8.08
N ARG A 194 7.39 21.30 -8.31
CA ARG A 194 8.41 21.22 -9.36
C ARG A 194 9.38 20.07 -9.12
N MET A 195 9.84 19.88 -7.88
CA MET A 195 10.74 18.78 -7.54
C MET A 195 10.06 17.42 -7.69
N GLU A 196 8.81 17.29 -7.24
CA GLU A 196 8.00 16.07 -7.40
C GLU A 196 7.78 15.73 -8.88
N ILE A 197 7.45 16.73 -9.71
CA ILE A 197 7.31 16.57 -11.17
C ILE A 197 8.62 16.08 -11.77
N VAL A 198 9.74 16.77 -11.48
CA VAL A 198 11.07 16.39 -12.00
C VAL A 198 11.39 14.95 -11.64
N PHE A 199 11.23 14.57 -10.37
CA PHE A 199 11.48 13.22 -9.90
C PHE A 199 10.62 12.18 -10.62
N CYS A 200 9.29 12.39 -10.65
CA CYS A 200 8.36 11.41 -11.21
C CYS A 200 8.52 11.28 -12.72
N VAL A 201 8.67 12.40 -13.44
CA VAL A 201 8.85 12.42 -14.89
C VAL A 201 10.18 11.75 -15.26
N ARG A 202 11.26 12.01 -14.52
CA ARG A 202 12.56 11.34 -14.73
C ARG A 202 12.39 9.82 -14.66
N LEU A 203 11.74 9.30 -13.62
CA LEU A 203 11.56 7.85 -13.47
C LEU A 203 10.68 7.26 -14.58
N LEU A 204 9.58 7.93 -14.91
CA LEU A 204 8.65 7.48 -15.96
C LEU A 204 9.26 7.52 -17.37
N ARG A 205 10.22 8.42 -17.63
CA ARG A 205 10.87 8.58 -18.93
C ARG A 205 12.13 7.77 -19.08
N GLU A 206 12.96 7.71 -18.04
CA GLU A 206 14.28 7.08 -18.09
C GLU A 206 14.25 5.63 -17.58
N GLN A 207 13.32 5.29 -16.68
CA GLN A 207 13.29 4.00 -15.98
C GLN A 207 11.88 3.37 -16.01
N PHE A 208 11.19 3.43 -17.15
CA PHE A 208 9.79 2.98 -17.25
C PHE A 208 9.60 1.49 -16.90
N LEU A 209 10.57 0.63 -17.23
CA LEU A 209 10.52 -0.80 -16.86
C LEU A 209 10.42 -0.99 -15.33
N LEU A 210 11.13 -0.16 -14.57
CA LEU A 210 11.04 -0.15 -13.11
C LEU A 210 9.65 0.31 -12.66
N CYS A 211 9.08 1.35 -13.29
CA CYS A 211 7.72 1.84 -13.02
C CYS A 211 6.65 0.76 -13.17
N LEU A 212 6.77 -0.14 -14.16
CA LEU A 212 5.84 -1.24 -14.38
C LEU A 212 5.69 -2.19 -13.18
N LYS A 213 6.68 -2.28 -12.28
CA LYS A 213 6.60 -3.08 -11.06
C LYS A 213 5.53 -2.61 -10.07
N ILE A 214 5.05 -1.38 -10.19
CA ILE A 214 3.90 -0.88 -9.42
C ILE A 214 2.62 -1.63 -9.82
N GLY A 215 2.47 -2.03 -11.08
CA GLY A 215 1.24 -2.62 -11.59
C GLY A 215 0.11 -1.62 -11.81
N ARG A 216 -1.14 -2.10 -11.81
CA ARG A 216 -2.33 -1.36 -12.25
C ARG A 216 -2.58 -0.04 -11.51
N ASP A 217 -2.20 0.08 -10.23
CA ASP A 217 -2.38 1.35 -9.50
C ASP A 217 -1.49 2.48 -10.05
N LEU A 218 -0.44 2.18 -10.83
CA LEU A 218 0.30 3.22 -11.57
C LEU A 218 -0.63 4.02 -12.48
N ILE A 219 -1.57 3.33 -13.15
CA ILE A 219 -2.51 4.00 -14.06
C ILE A 219 -3.47 4.88 -13.28
N ARG A 220 -4.00 4.41 -12.14
CA ARG A 220 -4.84 5.21 -11.25
C ARG A 220 -4.14 6.49 -10.81
N LEU A 221 -2.87 6.38 -10.40
CA LEU A 221 -2.09 7.54 -9.96
C LEU A 221 -1.79 8.52 -11.10
N LEU A 222 -1.49 8.02 -12.30
CA LEU A 222 -1.25 8.87 -13.47
C LEU A 222 -2.51 9.60 -13.93
N GLN A 223 -3.70 8.99 -13.80
CA GLN A 223 -4.98 9.64 -14.09
C GLN A 223 -5.19 10.88 -13.22
N ASP A 224 -4.84 10.81 -11.93
CA ASP A 224 -4.99 11.94 -11.01
C ASP A 224 -4.13 13.15 -11.39
N VAL A 225 -3.00 12.93 -12.08
CA VAL A 225 -2.03 13.99 -12.45
C VAL A 225 -2.03 14.32 -13.95
N VAL A 226 -2.88 13.70 -14.76
CA VAL A 226 -2.88 13.86 -16.24
C VAL A 226 -3.15 15.29 -16.71
N HIS A 227 -3.74 16.13 -15.85
CA HIS A 227 -3.99 17.54 -16.12
C HIS A 227 -2.70 18.39 -16.14
N ILE A 228 -1.62 17.89 -15.57
CA ILE A 228 -0.30 18.52 -15.56
C ILE A 228 0.40 18.23 -16.90
N PRO A 229 1.00 19.23 -17.59
CA PRO A 229 1.50 19.09 -18.96
C PRO A 229 2.47 17.92 -19.19
N GLU A 230 3.40 17.71 -18.27
CA GLU A 230 4.44 16.67 -18.35
C GLU A 230 3.81 15.27 -18.29
N PHE A 231 2.86 15.06 -17.38
CA PHE A 231 2.14 13.79 -17.27
C PHE A 231 1.13 13.59 -18.39
N LYS A 232 0.52 14.66 -18.91
CA LYS A 232 -0.30 14.61 -20.12
C LYS A 232 0.49 14.08 -21.31
N ALA A 233 1.74 14.51 -21.46
CA ALA A 233 2.62 14.02 -22.51
C ALA A 233 2.97 12.54 -22.31
N ILE A 234 3.24 12.10 -21.07
CA ILE A 234 3.47 10.69 -20.75
C ILE A 234 2.23 9.85 -21.05
N TRP A 235 1.05 10.32 -20.65
CA TRP A 235 -0.23 9.67 -20.90
C TRP A 235 -0.50 9.51 -22.40
N LYS A 236 -0.22 10.54 -23.20
CA LYS A 236 -0.31 10.47 -24.66
C LYS A 236 0.63 9.41 -25.23
N ASP A 237 1.86 9.33 -24.73
CA ASP A 237 2.82 8.33 -25.20
C ASP A 237 2.41 6.91 -24.75
N LEU A 238 1.86 6.73 -23.55
CA LEU A 238 1.30 5.44 -23.09
C LEU A 238 0.22 4.89 -24.03
N LEU A 239 -0.69 5.76 -24.50
CA LEU A 239 -1.81 5.35 -25.34
C LEU A 239 -1.44 5.26 -26.82
N LEU A 240 -0.65 6.21 -27.33
CA LEU A 240 -0.46 6.39 -28.78
C LEU A 240 0.95 6.04 -29.26
N ASN A 241 1.97 6.08 -28.40
CA ASN A 241 3.37 5.89 -28.79
C ASN A 241 4.20 5.12 -27.75
N PRO A 242 3.79 3.90 -27.32
CA PRO A 242 4.38 3.20 -26.17
C PRO A 242 5.88 2.91 -26.35
N ARG A 243 6.36 2.82 -27.59
CA ARG A 243 7.80 2.65 -27.91
C ARG A 243 8.68 3.76 -27.35
N LYS A 244 8.16 4.98 -27.15
CA LYS A 244 8.91 6.10 -26.56
C LYS A 244 9.26 5.89 -25.08
N LEU A 245 8.63 4.92 -24.43
CA LEU A 245 8.91 4.58 -23.03
C LEU A 245 10.10 3.61 -22.90
N GLY A 246 10.69 3.17 -24.02
CA GLY A 246 11.96 2.45 -24.03
C GLY A 246 11.91 1.04 -23.44
N VAL A 247 10.72 0.42 -23.35
CA VAL A 247 10.56 -0.95 -22.85
C VAL A 247 10.21 -1.90 -23.98
N ASP A 248 11.10 -2.85 -24.24
CA ASP A 248 10.88 -3.88 -25.25
C ASP A 248 9.65 -4.74 -24.91
N GLY A 249 8.80 -4.96 -25.91
CA GLY A 249 7.57 -5.74 -25.74
C GLY A 249 6.42 -4.98 -25.05
N PHE A 250 6.63 -3.76 -24.55
CA PHE A 250 5.55 -2.90 -24.08
C PHE A 250 4.79 -2.33 -25.28
N LYS A 251 3.54 -2.74 -25.44
CA LYS A 251 2.71 -2.43 -26.61
C LYS A 251 1.47 -1.63 -26.25
N ASP A 252 0.94 -1.81 -25.06
CA ASP A 252 -0.35 -1.26 -24.70
C ASP A 252 -0.55 -1.19 -23.19
N ILE A 253 -1.30 -0.18 -22.73
CA ILE A 253 -1.64 0.03 -21.32
C ILE A 253 -2.36 -1.18 -20.68
N SER A 254 -3.05 -2.02 -21.48
CA SER A 254 -3.64 -3.28 -21.01
C SER A 254 -2.64 -4.22 -20.35
N GLN A 255 -1.37 -4.20 -20.73
CA GLN A 255 -0.34 -5.01 -20.07
C GLN A 255 -0.16 -4.61 -18.59
N ILE A 256 -0.35 -3.32 -18.29
CA ILE A 256 -0.28 -2.78 -16.92
C ILE A 256 -1.54 -3.14 -16.15
N TYR A 257 -2.71 -3.09 -16.79
CA TYR A 257 -3.98 -3.50 -16.17
C TYR A 257 -3.94 -4.91 -15.58
N HIS A 258 -3.35 -5.87 -16.30
CA HIS A 258 -3.26 -7.25 -15.83
C HIS A 258 -2.19 -7.45 -14.73
N THR A 259 -1.29 -6.48 -14.53
CA THR A 259 -0.26 -6.58 -13.49
C THR A 259 -0.82 -6.09 -12.16
N LYS A 260 -1.01 -7.00 -11.21
CA LYS A 260 -1.46 -6.67 -9.86
C LYS A 260 -0.45 -5.80 -9.13
N THR A 261 -0.93 -4.78 -8.43
CA THR A 261 -0.12 -3.96 -7.51
C THR A 261 0.26 -4.77 -6.27
N PRO A 262 1.56 -4.92 -5.94
CA PRO A 262 1.99 -5.57 -4.70
C PRO A 262 1.47 -4.86 -3.45
N SER A 263 1.13 -5.62 -2.40
CA SER A 263 0.48 -5.08 -1.21
C SER A 263 1.33 -4.06 -0.43
N SER A 264 2.65 -4.12 -0.59
CA SER A 264 3.61 -3.20 0.02
C SER A 264 3.42 -1.75 -0.43
N TYR A 265 2.89 -1.49 -1.62
CA TYR A 265 2.66 -0.12 -2.10
C TYR A 265 1.53 0.57 -1.34
N PHE A 266 0.49 -0.16 -0.94
CA PHE A 266 -0.62 0.42 -0.19
C PHE A 266 -0.22 0.82 1.23
N LEU A 267 0.81 0.17 1.80
CA LEU A 267 1.40 0.57 3.08
C LEU A 267 2.11 1.94 3.01
N LEU A 268 2.56 2.36 1.82
CA LEU A 268 3.25 3.64 1.64
C LEU A 268 2.34 4.86 1.83
N ARG A 269 1.01 4.66 1.78
CA ARG A 269 0.02 5.73 1.86
C ARG A 269 -0.80 5.69 3.15
N VAL A 270 -0.45 4.80 4.06
CA VAL A 270 -1.05 4.66 5.38
C VAL A 270 0.06 4.69 6.42
N THR A 271 -0.01 5.66 7.33
CA THR A 271 1.00 5.79 8.39
C THR A 271 0.99 4.56 9.30
N PRO A 272 2.10 4.25 9.98
CA PRO A 272 2.15 3.12 10.93
C PRO A 272 1.06 3.18 12.00
N GLU A 273 0.71 4.39 12.48
CA GLU A 273 -0.37 4.56 13.46
C GLU A 273 -1.76 4.29 12.86
N MET A 274 -2.03 4.75 11.64
CA MET A 274 -3.27 4.45 10.94
C MET A 274 -3.40 2.95 10.70
N GLU A 275 -2.34 2.31 10.21
CA GLU A 275 -2.29 0.85 10.00
C GLU A 275 -2.62 0.11 11.29
N THR A 276 -1.95 0.44 12.39
CA THR A 276 -2.16 -0.20 13.70
C THR A 276 -3.62 -0.11 14.13
N LYS A 277 -4.25 1.06 14.00
CA LYS A 277 -5.64 1.28 14.39
C LYS A 277 -6.64 0.60 13.46
N LEU A 278 -6.38 0.60 12.15
CA LEU A 278 -7.23 -0.07 11.16
C LEU A 278 -7.15 -1.60 11.33
N ARG A 279 -5.95 -2.15 11.55
CA ARG A 279 -5.79 -3.58 11.85
C ARG A 279 -6.49 -3.94 13.15
N PHE A 280 -6.33 -3.14 14.22
CA PHE A 280 -7.04 -3.38 15.47
C PHE A 280 -8.57 -3.41 15.28
N LEU A 281 -9.12 -2.46 14.51
CA LEU A 281 -10.54 -2.45 14.14
C LEU A 281 -10.97 -3.74 13.43
N LEU A 282 -10.14 -4.27 12.53
CA LEU A 282 -10.47 -5.40 11.65
C LEU A 282 -10.12 -6.78 12.23
N THR A 283 -9.38 -6.84 13.34
CA THR A 283 -8.96 -8.12 13.94
C THR A 283 -9.36 -8.29 15.41
N HIS A 284 -9.73 -7.22 16.12
CA HIS A 284 -10.04 -7.29 17.55
C HIS A 284 -11.40 -6.68 17.94
N VAL A 285 -11.98 -5.83 17.10
CA VAL A 285 -13.24 -5.14 17.44
C VAL A 285 -14.43 -5.94 16.93
N LYS A 286 -15.40 -6.18 17.81
CA LYS A 286 -16.65 -6.86 17.46
C LYS A 286 -17.61 -5.93 16.73
N LEU A 287 -18.35 -6.49 15.76
CA LEU A 287 -19.47 -5.83 15.10
C LEU A 287 -20.52 -5.40 16.14
N GLY A 288 -20.96 -4.14 16.04
CA GLY A 288 -21.80 -3.47 17.03
C GLY A 288 -21.02 -2.61 18.04
N SER A 289 -19.72 -2.88 18.25
CA SER A 289 -18.87 -2.16 19.23
C SER A 289 -17.92 -1.13 18.60
N GLN A 290 -17.99 -0.93 17.28
CA GLN A 290 -17.03 -0.13 16.52
C GLN A 290 -17.15 1.39 16.68
N LYS A 291 -18.30 1.91 17.11
CA LYS A 291 -18.64 3.35 17.06
C LYS A 291 -17.58 4.25 17.71
N ARG A 292 -17.10 3.90 18.90
CA ARG A 292 -16.09 4.71 19.62
C ARG A 292 -14.75 4.74 18.89
N TYR A 293 -14.31 3.60 18.36
CA TYR A 293 -13.07 3.47 17.60
C TYR A 293 -13.12 4.25 16.29
N GLN A 294 -14.25 4.19 15.58
CA GLN A 294 -14.49 4.99 14.38
C GLN A 294 -14.43 6.49 14.67
N VAL A 295 -15.09 6.95 15.73
CA VAL A 295 -15.05 8.36 16.15
C VAL A 295 -13.63 8.80 16.49
N TRP A 296 -12.87 7.98 17.21
CA TRP A 296 -11.47 8.28 17.53
C TRP A 296 -10.57 8.34 16.31
N PHE A 297 -10.74 7.41 15.38
CA PHE A 297 -10.00 7.40 14.12
C PHE A 297 -10.33 8.64 13.29
N ALA A 298 -11.62 8.92 13.09
CA ALA A 298 -12.08 10.08 12.33
C ALA A 298 -11.60 11.40 12.95
N LYS A 299 -11.72 11.56 14.27
CA LYS A 299 -11.24 12.77 14.96
C LYS A 299 -9.74 12.98 14.74
N LYS A 300 -8.94 11.92 14.77
CA LYS A 300 -7.49 12.02 14.65
C LYS A 300 -7.03 12.25 13.21
N PHE A 301 -7.58 11.51 12.24
CA PHE A 301 -7.02 11.44 10.89
C PHE A 301 -7.88 12.08 9.81
N LEU A 302 -9.18 12.29 10.07
CA LEU A 302 -10.15 12.83 9.11
C LEU A 302 -10.73 14.18 9.57
N GLY A 303 -10.22 14.71 10.69
CA GLY A 303 -10.72 15.94 11.32
C GLY A 303 -10.28 17.22 10.62
N VAL A 304 -9.17 17.18 9.89
CA VAL A 304 -8.56 18.36 9.23
C VAL A 304 -9.21 18.59 7.86
N PRO A 305 -9.49 19.83 7.44
CA PRO A 305 -9.94 20.11 6.07
C PRO A 305 -8.97 19.55 5.02
N GLY A 306 -9.48 18.84 4.01
CA GLY A 306 -8.66 18.22 2.97
C GLY A 306 -8.21 16.78 3.27
N SER A 307 -8.20 16.36 4.54
CA SER A 307 -7.77 15.00 4.93
C SER A 307 -8.62 13.86 4.35
N GLU A 308 -9.85 14.12 3.90
CA GLU A 308 -10.74 13.11 3.32
C GLU A 308 -10.17 12.42 2.06
N VAL A 309 -9.20 13.04 1.38
CA VAL A 309 -8.53 12.42 0.22
C VAL A 309 -7.80 11.12 0.58
N ILE A 310 -7.38 10.98 1.84
CA ILE A 310 -6.73 9.76 2.34
C ILE A 310 -7.68 8.56 2.42
N LEU A 311 -9.01 8.80 2.40
CA LEU A 311 -9.99 7.71 2.45
C LEU A 311 -9.81 6.75 1.26
N THR A 312 -9.43 7.27 0.09
CA THR A 312 -9.11 6.47 -1.10
C THR A 312 -7.95 5.51 -0.82
N ASP A 313 -6.88 6.01 -0.21
CA ASP A 313 -5.68 5.24 0.13
C ASP A 313 -5.98 4.19 1.21
N ILE A 314 -6.78 4.55 2.22
CA ILE A 314 -7.24 3.62 3.27
C ILE A 314 -8.08 2.49 2.67
N VAL A 315 -9.00 2.78 1.74
CA VAL A 315 -9.82 1.74 1.10
C VAL A 315 -8.96 0.78 0.27
N ARG A 316 -7.99 1.29 -0.51
CA ARG A 316 -7.03 0.41 -1.21
C ARG A 316 -6.26 -0.47 -0.23
N PHE A 317 -5.77 0.10 0.88
CA PHE A 317 -5.09 -0.66 1.94
C PHE A 317 -5.97 -1.76 2.55
N ILE A 318 -7.23 -1.47 2.92
CA ILE A 318 -8.15 -2.46 3.50
C ILE A 318 -8.44 -3.60 2.50
N CYS A 319 -8.65 -3.26 1.23
CA CYS A 319 -8.94 -4.27 0.21
C CYS A 319 -7.72 -5.16 -0.07
N CYS A 320 -6.53 -4.56 -0.20
CA CYS A 320 -5.37 -5.21 -0.79
C CYS A 320 -4.32 -5.71 0.21
N SER A 321 -4.33 -5.21 1.44
CA SER A 321 -3.28 -5.47 2.45
C SER A 321 -3.82 -5.96 3.80
N VAL A 322 -5.15 -6.02 3.97
CA VAL A 322 -5.80 -6.62 5.13
C VAL A 322 -6.69 -7.76 4.66
N HIS A 323 -6.15 -8.98 4.70
CA HIS A 323 -6.89 -10.20 4.38
C HIS A 323 -7.12 -10.98 5.67
N PRO A 324 -8.39 -11.26 6.05
CA PRO A 324 -8.68 -12.07 7.22
C PRO A 324 -8.03 -13.46 7.07
N SER A 325 -7.26 -13.92 8.06
CA SER A 325 -6.81 -15.31 8.11
C SER A 325 -7.94 -16.22 8.64
N SER A 326 -7.88 -17.51 8.33
CA SER A 326 -8.83 -18.52 8.83
C SER A 326 -8.89 -18.56 10.37
N GLU A 327 -7.83 -18.13 11.06
CA GLU A 327 -7.73 -18.04 12.52
C GLU A 327 -8.52 -16.86 13.12
N ILE A 328 -8.85 -15.84 12.32
CA ILE A 328 -9.59 -14.62 12.72
C ILE A 328 -11.10 -14.79 12.48
N MET A 329 -11.58 -15.96 12.05
CA MET A 329 -12.99 -16.22 11.77
C MET A 329 -13.85 -16.41 13.05
N GLN A 330 -13.62 -15.59 14.08
CA GLN A 330 -14.66 -15.37 15.07
C GLN A 330 -15.81 -14.62 14.37
N PRO A 331 -17.04 -15.17 14.39
CA PRO A 331 -18.15 -14.68 13.56
C PRO A 331 -18.60 -13.25 13.90
N ASP A 332 -18.13 -12.71 15.02
CA ASP A 332 -18.53 -11.41 15.53
C ASP A 332 -17.48 -10.30 15.29
N ILE A 333 -16.32 -10.58 14.69
CA ILE A 333 -15.34 -9.54 14.36
C ILE A 333 -15.89 -8.61 13.26
N LEU A 334 -15.61 -7.32 13.39
CA LEU A 334 -16.04 -6.28 12.47
C LEU A 334 -15.51 -6.57 11.05
N PRO A 335 -16.39 -6.83 10.06
CA PRO A 335 -15.95 -7.19 8.73
C PRO A 335 -15.45 -5.98 7.94
N ARG A 336 -14.56 -6.22 6.98
CA ARG A 336 -13.95 -5.18 6.13
C ARG A 336 -14.98 -4.32 5.40
N TRP A 337 -16.04 -4.94 4.89
CA TRP A 337 -17.10 -4.23 4.20
C TRP A 337 -17.79 -3.20 5.11
N ALA A 338 -17.97 -3.49 6.40
CA ALA A 338 -18.61 -2.56 7.34
C ALA A 338 -17.72 -1.35 7.63
N VAL A 339 -16.39 -1.54 7.70
CA VAL A 339 -15.44 -0.43 7.81
C VAL A 339 -15.48 0.44 6.55
N ILE A 340 -15.48 -0.16 5.36
CA ILE A 340 -15.58 0.58 4.09
C ILE A 340 -16.90 1.36 3.99
N GLY A 341 -18.01 0.77 4.43
CA GLY A 341 -19.30 1.46 4.51
C GLY A 341 -19.25 2.71 5.39
N TRP A 342 -18.55 2.66 6.54
CA TRP A 342 -18.31 3.83 7.37
C TRP A 342 -17.35 4.87 6.73
N LEU A 343 -16.33 4.41 6.00
CA LEU A 343 -15.43 5.34 5.29
C LEU A 343 -16.16 6.09 4.16
N LEU A 344 -17.10 5.43 3.48
CA LEU A 344 -17.99 6.08 2.50
C LEU A 344 -18.82 7.20 3.14
N THR A 345 -19.40 6.98 4.32
CA THR A 345 -20.16 8.03 5.03
C THR A 345 -19.28 9.17 5.57
N SER A 346 -17.97 9.00 5.54
CA SER A 346 -16.99 10.03 5.95
C SER A 346 -16.58 10.96 4.80
N CYS A 347 -16.99 10.68 3.55
CA CYS A 347 -16.75 11.56 2.41
C CYS A 347 -17.62 12.82 2.50
N ARG A 348 -17.02 14.00 2.32
CA ARG A 348 -17.73 15.29 2.35
C ARG A 348 -17.91 15.88 0.96
N LYS A 349 -17.07 15.49 0.00
CA LYS A 349 -17.10 15.97 -1.38
C LYS A 349 -17.40 14.82 -2.35
N SER A 350 -18.24 15.10 -3.35
CA SER A 350 -18.68 14.13 -4.35
C SER A 350 -17.51 13.50 -5.13
N TYR A 351 -16.49 14.27 -5.48
CA TYR A 351 -15.32 13.72 -6.19
C TYR A 351 -14.50 12.75 -5.31
N VAL A 352 -14.45 12.98 -3.99
CA VAL A 352 -13.76 12.08 -3.05
C VAL A 352 -14.52 10.77 -2.96
N GLU A 353 -15.84 10.85 -2.86
CA GLU A 353 -16.71 9.68 -2.89
C GLU A 353 -16.56 8.89 -4.20
N ALA A 354 -16.52 9.57 -5.36
CA ALA A 354 -16.29 8.93 -6.66
C ALA A 354 -14.92 8.23 -6.72
N ASN A 355 -13.86 8.89 -6.26
CA ASN A 355 -12.52 8.31 -6.21
C ASN A 355 -12.44 7.10 -5.26
N LEU A 356 -13.15 7.15 -4.13
CA LEU A 356 -13.24 6.05 -3.19
C LEU A 356 -13.98 4.85 -3.79
N LYS A 357 -15.10 5.08 -4.49
CA LYS A 357 -15.83 4.04 -5.23
C LYS A 357 -14.95 3.42 -6.32
N LEU A 358 -14.19 4.24 -7.06
CA LEU A 358 -13.22 3.74 -8.03
C LEU A 358 -12.16 2.87 -7.36
N ALA A 359 -11.59 3.30 -6.24
CA ALA A 359 -10.60 2.53 -5.49
C ALA A 359 -11.15 1.19 -4.97
N LEU A 360 -12.42 1.17 -4.56
CA LEU A 360 -13.13 -0.03 -4.11
C LEU A 360 -13.34 -1.05 -5.26
N PHE A 361 -13.66 -0.56 -6.46
CA PHE A 361 -13.87 -1.40 -7.64
C PHE A 361 -12.62 -1.58 -8.52
N TYR A 362 -11.48 -0.98 -8.17
CA TYR A 362 -10.34 -0.91 -9.09
C TYR A 362 -9.79 -2.29 -9.48
N ASP A 363 -9.71 -3.21 -8.52
CA ASP A 363 -9.26 -4.57 -8.79
C ASP A 363 -10.30 -5.42 -9.53
N TRP A 364 -11.57 -5.00 -9.54
CA TRP A 364 -12.63 -5.66 -10.31
C TRP A 364 -12.47 -5.45 -11.80
N LEU A 365 -12.07 -4.24 -12.21
CA LEU A 365 -11.99 -3.85 -13.62
C LEU A 365 -11.07 -4.78 -14.43
N PHE A 366 -10.04 -5.32 -13.79
CA PHE A 366 -8.99 -6.12 -14.45
C PHE A 366 -8.77 -7.45 -13.73
N TYR A 367 -9.79 -7.96 -13.06
CA TYR A 367 -9.66 -9.15 -12.23
C TYR A 367 -9.30 -10.41 -13.04
N ASP A 368 -8.24 -11.09 -12.62
CA ASP A 368 -7.82 -12.37 -13.16
C ASP A 368 -7.75 -13.43 -12.03
N GLU A 369 -8.55 -14.50 -12.12
CA GLU A 369 -8.61 -15.58 -11.13
C GLU A 369 -7.24 -16.26 -10.90
N THR A 370 -6.32 -16.21 -11.88
CA THR A 370 -5.02 -16.87 -11.82
C THR A 370 -3.99 -16.08 -11.00
N THR A 371 -4.08 -14.76 -10.97
CA THR A 371 -3.09 -13.88 -10.33
C THR A 371 -3.67 -13.06 -9.17
N ASP A 372 -4.97 -12.74 -9.21
CA ASP A 372 -5.62 -11.86 -8.25
C ASP A 372 -6.26 -12.62 -7.10
N ASN A 373 -6.24 -12.00 -5.92
CA ASN A 373 -6.84 -12.58 -4.73
C ASN A 373 -8.32 -12.15 -4.63
N VAL A 374 -9.24 -13.11 -4.47
CA VAL A 374 -10.67 -12.84 -4.26
C VAL A 374 -10.92 -11.89 -3.07
N MET A 375 -10.04 -11.90 -2.08
CA MET A 375 -10.08 -10.99 -0.93
C MET A 375 -9.94 -9.51 -1.32
N ASN A 376 -9.40 -9.18 -2.49
CA ASN A 376 -9.33 -7.79 -2.96
C ASN A 376 -10.69 -7.27 -3.44
N ILE A 377 -11.55 -8.16 -3.92
CA ILE A 377 -12.83 -7.80 -4.56
C ILE A 377 -14.05 -8.06 -3.67
N GLU A 378 -13.97 -8.99 -2.71
CA GLU A 378 -15.09 -9.30 -1.81
C GLU A 378 -15.70 -8.10 -1.06
N PRO A 379 -14.93 -7.09 -0.59
CA PRO A 379 -15.51 -6.11 0.33
C PRO A 379 -16.58 -5.26 -0.35
N ALA A 380 -16.44 -5.01 -1.65
CA ALA A 380 -17.40 -4.23 -2.43
C ALA A 380 -18.75 -4.94 -2.56
N LEU A 381 -18.74 -6.24 -2.92
CA LEU A 381 -19.97 -7.01 -3.07
C LEU A 381 -20.65 -7.25 -1.73
N LEU A 382 -19.89 -7.61 -0.69
CA LEU A 382 -20.43 -7.81 0.64
C LEU A 382 -21.02 -6.51 1.19
N LEU A 383 -20.41 -5.35 0.93
CA LEU A 383 -20.98 -4.06 1.31
C LEU A 383 -22.33 -3.82 0.63
N MET A 384 -22.41 -4.05 -0.69
CA MET A 384 -23.66 -3.90 -1.44
C MET A 384 -24.76 -4.82 -0.92
N VAL A 385 -24.47 -6.11 -0.71
CA VAL A 385 -25.47 -7.10 -0.27
C VAL A 385 -25.92 -6.84 1.17
N ASN A 386 -24.97 -6.62 2.09
CA ASN A 386 -25.30 -6.41 3.50
C ASN A 386 -25.92 -5.04 3.80
N SER A 387 -25.85 -4.08 2.87
CA SER A 387 -26.51 -2.79 3.00
C SER A 387 -27.99 -2.82 2.62
N ILE A 388 -28.47 -3.82 1.87
CA ILE A 388 -29.87 -3.86 1.38
C ILE A 388 -30.92 -3.68 2.49
N PRO A 389 -30.83 -4.37 3.65
CA PRO A 389 -31.90 -4.30 4.65
C PRO A 389 -32.06 -2.92 5.31
N ASN A 390 -30.96 -2.19 5.53
CA ASN A 390 -30.95 -0.99 6.38
C ASN A 390 -30.36 0.27 5.72
N TYR A 391 -29.61 0.11 4.63
CA TYR A 391 -28.78 1.16 4.01
C TYR A 391 -28.82 1.06 2.47
N ILE A 392 -29.99 0.83 1.88
CA ILE A 392 -30.17 0.57 0.45
C ILE A 392 -29.53 1.61 -0.48
N GLU A 393 -29.44 2.87 -0.06
CA GLU A 393 -28.76 3.93 -0.83
C GLU A 393 -27.29 3.61 -1.12
N VAL A 394 -26.60 2.95 -0.18
CA VAL A 394 -25.22 2.48 -0.38
C VAL A 394 -25.17 1.45 -1.52
N THR A 395 -26.08 0.49 -1.52
CA THR A 395 -26.18 -0.50 -2.60
C THR A 395 -26.49 0.17 -3.94
N ARG A 396 -27.46 1.08 -3.98
CA ARG A 396 -27.88 1.80 -5.19
C ARG A 396 -26.72 2.56 -5.81
N THR A 397 -26.02 3.37 -5.00
CA THR A 397 -24.95 4.23 -5.52
C THR A 397 -23.70 3.45 -5.92
N LEU A 398 -23.37 2.36 -5.23
CA LEU A 398 -22.24 1.49 -5.62
C LEU A 398 -22.53 0.71 -6.88
N LEU A 399 -23.74 0.17 -7.03
CA LEU A 399 -24.15 -0.56 -8.22
C LEU A 399 -24.20 0.37 -9.44
N GLU A 400 -24.83 1.54 -9.30
CA GLU A 400 -24.85 2.56 -10.35
C GLU A 400 -23.43 2.95 -10.79
N PHE A 401 -22.54 3.22 -9.83
CA PHE A 401 -21.16 3.55 -10.12
C PHE A 401 -20.43 2.42 -10.86
N LEU A 402 -20.58 1.16 -10.42
CA LEU A 402 -19.99 0.00 -11.09
C LEU A 402 -20.45 -0.08 -12.56
N LEU A 403 -21.75 0.07 -12.81
CA LEU A 403 -22.32 0.02 -14.15
C LEU A 403 -21.75 1.14 -15.04
N ILE A 404 -21.65 2.36 -14.52
CA ILE A 404 -21.07 3.49 -15.26
C ILE A 404 -19.59 3.23 -15.57
N VAL A 405 -18.80 2.77 -14.60
CA VAL A 405 -17.36 2.57 -14.78
C VAL A 405 -17.07 1.44 -15.77
N VAL A 406 -17.85 0.36 -15.78
CA VAL A 406 -17.69 -0.72 -16.76
C VAL A 406 -17.78 -0.21 -18.20
N ASP A 407 -18.68 0.73 -18.46
CA ASP A 407 -18.90 1.27 -19.80
C ASP A 407 -17.95 2.41 -20.18
N ASN A 408 -17.37 3.12 -19.19
CA ASN A 408 -16.70 4.41 -19.42
C ASN A 408 -15.26 4.50 -18.93
N TYR A 409 -14.72 3.51 -18.19
CA TYR A 409 -13.36 3.61 -17.64
C TYR A 409 -12.28 3.70 -18.73
N ASP A 410 -12.31 2.75 -19.67
CA ASP A 410 -11.49 2.76 -20.88
C ASP A 410 -12.35 2.25 -22.04
N ILE A 411 -12.85 3.18 -22.84
CA ILE A 411 -13.79 2.91 -23.93
C ILE A 411 -13.14 2.03 -25.01
N GLU A 412 -11.85 2.23 -25.30
CA GLU A 412 -11.12 1.46 -26.31
C GLU A 412 -10.89 0.02 -25.86
N ARG A 413 -10.77 -0.20 -24.54
CA ARG A 413 -10.51 -1.51 -23.92
C ARG A 413 -11.68 -2.01 -23.08
N LYS A 414 -12.90 -1.60 -23.42
CA LYS A 414 -14.13 -1.93 -22.70
C LYS A 414 -14.32 -3.45 -22.50
N GLU A 415 -13.94 -4.25 -23.50
CA GLU A 415 -13.95 -5.72 -23.44
C GLU A 415 -13.13 -6.25 -22.24
N ILE A 416 -11.96 -5.68 -21.97
CA ILE A 416 -11.11 -6.06 -20.84
C ILE A 416 -11.81 -5.73 -19.53
N VAL A 417 -12.36 -4.52 -19.42
CA VAL A 417 -13.06 -4.04 -18.22
C VAL A 417 -14.29 -4.91 -17.91
N SER A 418 -15.13 -5.15 -18.93
CA SER A 418 -16.33 -5.98 -18.81
C SER A 418 -15.98 -7.41 -18.42
N LYS A 419 -14.96 -8.00 -19.05
CA LYS A 419 -14.47 -9.34 -18.73
C LYS A 419 -13.92 -9.43 -17.30
N GLY A 420 -13.17 -8.43 -16.84
CA GLY A 420 -12.67 -8.36 -15.47
C GLY A 420 -13.81 -8.39 -14.47
N VAL A 421 -14.81 -7.52 -14.63
CA VAL A 421 -15.97 -7.45 -13.73
C VAL A 421 -16.80 -8.72 -13.76
N SER A 422 -17.06 -9.31 -14.93
CA SER A 422 -17.74 -10.59 -15.04
C SER A 422 -16.95 -11.72 -14.37
N THR A 423 -15.62 -11.75 -14.51
CA THR A 423 -14.76 -12.77 -13.87
C THR A 423 -14.75 -12.60 -12.36
N ALA A 424 -14.70 -11.36 -11.85
CA ALA A 424 -14.80 -11.05 -10.42
C ALA A 424 -16.13 -11.56 -9.84
N LEU A 425 -17.26 -11.21 -10.46
CA LEU A 425 -18.59 -11.69 -10.05
C LEU A 425 -18.69 -13.22 -10.07
N SER A 426 -18.21 -13.87 -11.13
CA SER A 426 -18.20 -15.34 -11.21
C SER A 426 -17.38 -15.97 -10.09
N THR A 427 -16.23 -15.37 -9.76
CA THR A 427 -15.33 -15.89 -8.74
C THR A 427 -15.94 -15.75 -7.35
N LEU A 428 -16.60 -14.62 -7.06
CA LEU A 428 -17.27 -14.37 -5.78
C LEU A 428 -18.39 -15.38 -5.51
N VAL A 429 -19.18 -15.73 -6.54
CA VAL A 429 -20.21 -16.79 -6.42
C VAL A 429 -19.57 -18.17 -6.30
N LYS A 430 -18.61 -18.51 -7.17
CA LYS A 430 -17.93 -19.82 -7.18
C LYS A 430 -17.21 -20.12 -5.86
N ARG A 431 -16.64 -19.10 -5.21
CA ARG A 431 -15.96 -19.19 -3.91
C ARG A 431 -16.93 -19.16 -2.72
N GLY A 432 -18.23 -19.00 -2.96
CA GLY A 432 -19.26 -18.97 -1.91
C GLY A 432 -19.27 -17.70 -1.05
N ILE A 433 -18.63 -16.62 -1.51
CA ILE A 433 -18.65 -15.33 -0.79
C ILE A 433 -20.08 -14.78 -0.73
N VAL A 434 -20.83 -14.95 -1.82
CA VAL A 434 -22.29 -14.80 -1.85
C VAL A 434 -22.90 -16.05 -2.48
N SER A 435 -24.09 -16.43 -2.02
CA SER A 435 -24.79 -17.61 -2.53
C SER A 435 -25.36 -17.41 -3.94
N SER A 436 -25.90 -16.22 -4.22
CA SER A 436 -26.43 -15.85 -5.54
C SER A 436 -26.39 -14.34 -5.74
N LEU A 437 -26.29 -13.91 -7.00
CA LEU A 437 -26.45 -12.51 -7.41
C LEU A 437 -27.93 -12.11 -7.55
N ASP A 438 -28.86 -13.05 -7.37
CA ASP A 438 -30.31 -12.79 -7.33
C ASP A 438 -30.68 -11.73 -6.29
N VAL A 439 -29.91 -11.66 -5.20
CA VAL A 439 -30.09 -10.65 -4.15
C VAL A 439 -29.99 -9.22 -4.68
N LEU A 440 -29.28 -9.00 -5.79
CA LEU A 440 -29.19 -7.71 -6.48
C LEU A 440 -30.12 -7.65 -7.71
N THR A 441 -30.15 -8.69 -8.55
CA THR A 441 -30.95 -8.68 -9.78
C THR A 441 -32.46 -8.75 -9.54
N ARG A 442 -32.91 -9.24 -8.38
CA ARG A 442 -34.34 -9.35 -8.02
C ARG A 442 -34.77 -8.40 -6.90
N CYS A 443 -33.89 -7.55 -6.40
CA CYS A 443 -34.24 -6.60 -5.34
C CYS A 443 -35.12 -5.47 -5.89
N ASP A 444 -36.42 -5.45 -5.57
CA ASP A 444 -37.34 -4.42 -6.06
C ASP A 444 -37.05 -3.02 -5.52
N LEU A 445 -36.19 -2.91 -4.49
CA LEU A 445 -35.67 -1.64 -4.01
C LEU A 445 -34.57 -1.08 -4.94
N ILE A 446 -34.08 -1.81 -5.93
CA ILE A 446 -33.14 -1.32 -6.93
C ILE A 446 -33.90 -0.97 -8.20
N ALA A 447 -33.58 0.20 -8.79
CA ALA A 447 -34.23 0.67 -10.01
C ALA A 447 -34.19 -0.40 -11.12
N PRO A 448 -35.31 -0.66 -11.84
CA PRO A 448 -35.39 -1.71 -12.85
C PRO A 448 -34.27 -1.64 -13.90
N VAL A 449 -33.91 -0.43 -14.35
CA VAL A 449 -32.82 -0.22 -15.32
C VAL A 449 -31.48 -0.74 -14.81
N HIS A 450 -31.12 -0.46 -13.54
CA HIS A 450 -29.88 -0.94 -12.95
C HIS A 450 -29.89 -2.46 -12.76
N ARG A 451 -31.05 -3.05 -12.40
CA ARG A 451 -31.21 -4.51 -12.32
C ARG A 451 -31.02 -5.19 -13.67
N GLU A 452 -31.60 -4.63 -14.72
CA GLU A 452 -31.48 -5.16 -16.08
C GLU A 452 -30.03 -5.06 -16.60
N MET A 453 -29.39 -3.91 -16.42
CA MET A 453 -27.98 -3.71 -16.80
C MET A 453 -27.06 -4.66 -16.05
N PHE A 454 -27.24 -4.80 -14.73
CA PHE A 454 -26.46 -5.75 -13.94
C PHE A 454 -26.76 -7.20 -14.36
N GLY A 455 -28.02 -7.54 -14.62
CA GLY A 455 -28.42 -8.83 -15.16
C GLY A 455 -27.72 -9.19 -16.47
N LYS A 456 -27.56 -8.22 -17.39
CA LYS A 456 -26.79 -8.41 -18.63
C LYS A 456 -25.33 -8.74 -18.35
N LEU A 457 -24.67 -8.06 -17.41
CA LEU A 457 -23.29 -8.37 -17.00
C LEU A 457 -23.18 -9.79 -16.42
N VAL A 458 -24.18 -10.23 -15.65
CA VAL A 458 -24.25 -11.59 -15.10
C VAL A 458 -24.46 -12.63 -16.21
N LEU A 459 -25.27 -12.35 -17.22
CA LEU A 459 -25.48 -13.26 -18.36
C LEU A 459 -24.22 -13.44 -19.21
N VAL A 460 -23.42 -12.38 -19.39
CA VAL A 460 -22.10 -12.48 -20.05
C VAL A 460 -21.20 -13.51 -19.33
N MET A 461 -21.26 -13.59 -18.00
CA MET A 461 -20.56 -14.64 -17.23
C MET A 461 -20.99 -16.05 -17.64
N GLN A 462 -22.30 -16.27 -17.81
CA GLN A 462 -22.87 -17.59 -18.11
C GLN A 462 -22.57 -18.03 -19.55
N GLY A 463 -22.51 -17.08 -20.49
CA GLY A 463 -22.11 -17.32 -21.88
C GLY A 463 -20.62 -17.72 -22.03
N ILE A 464 -19.74 -17.18 -21.18
CA ILE A 464 -18.31 -17.56 -21.13
C ILE A 464 -18.13 -19.01 -20.62
N HIS A 465 -18.91 -19.42 -19.61
CA HIS A 465 -18.90 -20.80 -19.10
C HIS A 465 -19.33 -21.81 -20.17
N SER A 466 -20.33 -21.49 -20.99
CA SER A 466 -20.79 -22.37 -22.07
C SER A 466 -19.74 -22.58 -23.18
N LYS A 467 -18.93 -21.56 -23.52
CA LYS A 467 -17.84 -21.67 -24.51
C LYS A 467 -16.63 -22.46 -24.00
N LYS A 468 -16.32 -22.39 -22.70
CA LYS A 468 -15.23 -23.19 -22.08
C LYS A 468 -15.55 -24.69 -22.01
N ILE A 469 -16.83 -25.06 -21.88
CA ILE A 469 -17.26 -26.47 -21.89
C ILE A 469 -17.27 -27.05 -23.32
N GLY A 470 -17.63 -26.25 -24.33
CA GLY A 470 -17.68 -26.69 -25.74
C GLY A 470 -16.33 -26.86 -26.44
N SER A 471 -15.22 -26.40 -25.85
CA SER A 471 -13.86 -26.56 -26.43
C SER A 471 -13.09 -27.78 -25.90
N ALA A 472 -13.65 -28.51 -24.93
CA ALA A 472 -13.06 -29.74 -24.38
C ALA A 472 -13.52 -31.02 -25.11
N SER A 473 -14.39 -30.93 -26.12
CA SER A 473 -15.03 -32.09 -26.76
C SER A 473 -14.67 -32.25 -28.24
N ILE A 474 -13.39 -32.11 -28.60
CA ILE A 474 -12.89 -32.57 -29.90
C ILE A 474 -11.60 -33.35 -29.67
N ILE A 475 -11.74 -34.65 -29.37
CA ILE A 475 -10.70 -35.64 -29.64
C ILE A 475 -11.33 -36.69 -30.55
N HIS A 476 -10.62 -36.92 -31.65
CA HIS A 476 -10.97 -37.74 -32.79
C HIS A 476 -11.19 -39.22 -32.45
N ASP A 477 -12.19 -39.75 -33.14
CA ASP A 477 -12.47 -41.14 -33.48
C ASP A 477 -11.20 -41.88 -33.98
N MET A 478 -10.87 -43.03 -33.38
CA MET A 478 -10.02 -44.08 -33.96
C MET A 478 -10.32 -45.43 -33.30
N SER A 479 -10.64 -46.41 -34.14
CA SER A 479 -10.98 -47.81 -33.83
C SER A 479 -9.80 -48.61 -33.20
N PRO A 480 -10.05 -49.80 -32.60
CA PRO A 480 -9.08 -50.47 -31.73
C PRO A 480 -8.13 -51.43 -32.48
N PRO A 481 -6.92 -51.70 -31.97
CA PRO A 481 -6.14 -52.88 -32.33
C PRO A 481 -6.23 -53.99 -31.27
N PRO A 482 -5.96 -55.27 -31.65
CA PRO A 482 -6.24 -56.44 -30.82
C PRO A 482 -5.09 -56.78 -29.86
N SER A 483 -5.42 -57.33 -28.68
CA SER A 483 -4.45 -57.89 -27.74
C SER A 483 -4.56 -59.42 -27.68
N HIS A 484 -3.49 -60.10 -28.09
CA HIS A 484 -3.26 -61.52 -27.87
C HIS A 484 -2.29 -61.71 -26.69
N LEU A 485 -2.66 -62.65 -25.80
CA LEU A 485 -1.83 -63.56 -24.97
C LEU A 485 -1.04 -62.92 -23.81
N LEU A 486 -1.48 -63.12 -22.55
CA LEU A 486 -1.05 -64.18 -21.58
C LEU A 486 0.42 -63.99 -21.14
N SER A 487 0.81 -64.03 -19.86
CA SER A 487 0.28 -64.75 -18.69
C SER A 487 0.99 -64.30 -17.39
N SER A 488 0.34 -64.60 -16.24
CA SER A 488 0.93 -65.13 -14.96
C SER A 488 2.09 -64.37 -14.29
N SER A 489 2.17 -64.13 -12.98
CA SER A 489 1.57 -64.77 -11.80
C SER A 489 2.22 -64.16 -10.54
N LEU A 490 1.51 -64.24 -9.39
CA LEU A 490 2.02 -64.41 -8.00
C LEU A 490 3.03 -63.35 -7.46
N GLY A 491 2.96 -62.80 -6.26
CA GLY A 491 2.19 -62.99 -5.03
C GLY A 491 2.69 -61.89 -4.06
N SER A 492 1.83 -61.30 -3.22
CA SER A 492 1.62 -61.67 -1.82
C SER A 492 2.23 -60.64 -0.85
N GLN A 493 1.41 -60.28 0.15
CA GLN A 493 1.74 -59.78 1.50
C GLN A 493 1.90 -58.27 1.77
N HIS A 494 0.91 -57.78 2.51
CA HIS A 494 0.86 -56.64 3.45
C HIS A 494 1.96 -56.67 4.55
N PRO A 495 1.95 -55.76 5.54
CA PRO A 495 2.10 -54.30 5.52
C PRO A 495 3.19 -53.84 6.53
N ASN A 496 3.57 -52.55 6.60
CA ASN A 496 3.81 -51.90 7.91
C ASN A 496 4.01 -50.39 7.85
N ARG A 497 3.42 -49.76 8.88
CA ARG A 497 3.51 -48.37 9.32
C ARG A 497 4.94 -47.96 9.66
N VAL A 498 5.30 -46.69 9.46
CA VAL A 498 6.09 -45.88 10.40
C VAL A 498 5.64 -44.40 10.32
N ASN A 499 5.27 -43.85 11.47
CA ASN A 499 5.13 -42.41 11.75
C ASN A 499 6.52 -41.76 11.81
N CYS A 500 6.67 -40.53 11.31
CA CYS A 500 7.64 -39.59 11.85
C CYS A 500 7.05 -38.18 11.89
N ASN A 501 7.36 -37.52 13.01
CA ASN A 501 7.00 -36.19 13.48
C ASN A 501 7.00 -35.06 12.44
#